data_AF-A0A6J0PNG2-F1
#
_entry.id   AF-A0A6J0PNG2-F1
#
_cell.length_a   1.000
_cell.length_b   1.000
_cell.length_c   1.000
_cell.angle_alpha   90.00
_cell.angle_beta   90.00
_cell.angle_gamma   90.00
#
_symmetry.space_group_name_H-M   'P 1'
#
loop_
_entity.id
_entity.type
_entity.pdbx_description
1 polymer ?
#
loop_
_entity_poly.entity_id
_entity_poly.type
_entity_poly.pdbx_seq_one_letter_code
_entity_poly.pdbx_strand_id
1 'polypeptide(L)'
;MTESGDSSSTHLKDSSSTSLRRHRHRRRCLILGGACLLLLLVLGVVVLVLYLTLFKPRDPTMKLVSARVEGVSPRVTLPVVRIELNVTLELEVLVHNANRAAFDYAEGHTVLLYRGSLIGDADVEPGRIPPRGDGHVQVKFRVEADRLVTKFLSLIADVAAGEVAFDSSTQIPGRVTFLGFIKRHAVAETECHVGIGVPDLRVKSQECSYKTEL
;
A
#
# COMPACT_ATOMS: atom_id res chain seq x y z
N MET A 1 -39.13 -90.84 -33.00
CA MET A 1 -39.50 -89.81 -33.98
C MET A 1 -39.60 -88.49 -33.22
N THR A 2 -38.52 -87.70 -33.19
CA THR A 2 -38.18 -86.59 -34.14
C THR A 2 -39.20 -85.46 -34.02
N GLU A 3 -38.89 -84.17 -33.91
CA GLU A 3 -37.66 -83.35 -34.03
C GLU A 3 -38.05 -81.95 -33.48
N SER A 4 -37.20 -81.25 -32.74
CA SER A 4 -36.29 -80.16 -33.17
C SER A 4 -36.96 -78.82 -33.53
N GLY A 5 -36.39 -77.75 -32.96
CA GLY A 5 -36.32 -76.41 -33.55
C GLY A 5 -37.19 -75.35 -32.91
N ASP A 6 -36.63 -74.47 -32.09
CA ASP A 6 -35.98 -73.24 -32.57
C ASP A 6 -35.61 -72.34 -31.37
N SER A 7 -34.33 -72.08 -31.17
CA SER A 7 -33.79 -71.23 -30.11
C SER A 7 -32.61 -70.43 -30.65
N SER A 8 -32.90 -69.52 -31.58
CA SER A 8 -31.87 -68.63 -32.16
C SER A 8 -32.20 -67.13 -32.15
N SER A 9 -33.33 -66.69 -31.59
CA SER A 9 -33.78 -65.29 -31.73
C SER A 9 -33.57 -64.38 -30.52
N THR A 10 -33.15 -64.92 -29.36
CA THR A 10 -33.04 -64.14 -28.11
C THR A 10 -31.66 -63.54 -27.85
N HIS A 11 -30.61 -63.99 -28.54
CA HIS A 11 -29.23 -63.62 -28.20
C HIS A 11 -28.74 -62.28 -28.81
N LEU A 12 -29.37 -61.77 -29.88
CA LEU A 12 -28.98 -60.50 -30.53
C LEU A 12 -29.61 -59.24 -29.91
N LYS A 13 -30.71 -59.38 -29.14
CA LYS A 13 -31.44 -58.23 -28.58
C LYS A 13 -30.83 -57.71 -27.27
N ASP A 14 -30.15 -58.56 -26.50
CA ASP A 14 -29.55 -58.19 -25.21
C ASP A 14 -28.17 -57.51 -25.32
N SER A 15 -27.42 -57.78 -26.40
CA SER A 15 -26.12 -57.13 -26.63
C SER A 15 -26.23 -55.67 -27.11
N SER A 16 -27.36 -55.30 -27.74
CA SER A 16 -27.60 -53.92 -28.20
C SER A 16 -28.15 -53.01 -27.10
N SER A 17 -28.98 -53.53 -26.20
CA SER A 17 -29.57 -52.76 -25.08
C SER A 17 -28.53 -52.41 -24.00
N THR A 18 -27.61 -53.33 -23.70
CA THR A 18 -26.55 -53.17 -22.68
C THR A 18 -25.46 -52.18 -23.12
N SER A 19 -25.05 -52.22 -24.39
CA SER A 19 -24.05 -51.30 -24.97
C SER A 19 -24.54 -49.86 -25.03
N LEU A 20 -25.80 -49.62 -25.43
CA LEU A 20 -26.43 -48.29 -25.43
C LEU A 20 -26.56 -47.69 -24.02
N ARG A 21 -26.89 -48.51 -23.01
CA ARG A 21 -27.03 -48.09 -21.61
C ARG A 21 -25.69 -47.69 -20.98
N ARG A 22 -24.63 -48.45 -21.26
CA ARG A 22 -23.24 -48.16 -20.84
C ARG A 22 -22.70 -46.89 -21.49
N HIS A 23 -23.02 -46.66 -22.77
CA HIS A 23 -22.61 -45.45 -23.48
C HIS A 23 -23.30 -44.18 -22.95
N ARG A 24 -24.59 -44.29 -22.58
CA ARG A 24 -25.37 -43.19 -21.98
C ARG A 24 -24.89 -42.82 -20.58
N HIS A 25 -24.52 -43.80 -19.75
CA HIS A 25 -23.93 -43.56 -18.43
C HIS A 25 -22.55 -42.89 -18.52
N ARG A 26 -21.69 -43.35 -19.45
CA ARG A 26 -20.35 -42.76 -19.69
C ARG A 26 -20.44 -41.31 -20.18
N ARG A 27 -21.40 -40.99 -21.07
CA ARG A 27 -21.68 -39.61 -21.51
C ARG A 27 -22.19 -38.73 -20.37
N ARG A 28 -23.05 -39.24 -19.49
CA ARG A 28 -23.53 -38.50 -18.30
C ARG A 28 -22.42 -38.20 -17.31
N CYS A 29 -21.52 -39.16 -17.04
CA CYS A 29 -20.34 -38.93 -16.19
C CYS A 29 -19.36 -37.92 -16.79
N LEU A 30 -19.16 -37.93 -18.11
CA LEU A 30 -18.31 -36.94 -18.80
C LEU A 30 -18.93 -35.54 -18.79
N ILE A 31 -20.25 -35.42 -18.96
CA ILE A 31 -20.97 -34.15 -18.88
C ILE A 31 -20.95 -33.60 -17.45
N LEU A 32 -21.19 -34.44 -16.43
CA LEU A 32 -21.09 -34.05 -15.02
C LEU A 32 -19.65 -33.66 -14.64
N GLY A 33 -18.65 -34.43 -15.06
CA GLY A 33 -17.25 -34.11 -14.84
C GLY A 33 -16.82 -32.81 -15.53
N GLY A 34 -17.28 -32.59 -16.76
CA GLY A 34 -17.07 -31.34 -17.49
C GLY A 34 -17.76 -30.15 -16.83
N ALA A 35 -18.97 -30.31 -16.32
CA ALA A 35 -19.69 -29.28 -15.57
C ALA A 35 -19.01 -28.95 -14.24
N CYS A 36 -18.53 -29.96 -13.49
CA CYS A 36 -17.74 -29.75 -12.28
C CYS A 36 -16.41 -29.03 -12.58
N LEU A 37 -15.70 -29.43 -13.63
CA LEU A 37 -14.46 -28.77 -14.04
C LEU A 37 -14.70 -27.31 -14.43
N LEU A 38 -15.75 -27.05 -15.22
CA LEU A 38 -16.15 -25.70 -15.60
C LEU A 38 -16.51 -24.85 -14.37
N LEU A 39 -17.27 -25.40 -13.41
CA LEU A 39 -17.61 -24.71 -12.17
C LEU A 39 -16.36 -24.36 -11.34
N LEU A 40 -15.42 -25.30 -11.20
CA LEU A 40 -14.15 -25.07 -10.50
C LEU A 40 -13.31 -24.00 -11.21
N LEU A 41 -13.27 -24.02 -12.53
CA LEU A 41 -12.57 -23.01 -13.33
C LEU A 41 -13.18 -21.63 -13.10
N VAL A 42 -14.52 -21.51 -13.19
CA VAL A 42 -15.23 -20.25 -12.94
C VAL A 42 -14.98 -19.76 -11.51
N LEU A 43 -15.06 -20.64 -10.50
CA LEU A 43 -14.77 -20.27 -9.12
C LEU A 43 -13.32 -19.80 -8.95
N GLY A 44 -12.36 -20.49 -9.57
CA GLY A 44 -10.95 -20.10 -9.56
C GLY A 44 -10.73 -18.72 -10.18
N VAL A 45 -11.36 -18.44 -11.33
CA VAL A 45 -11.32 -17.11 -11.96
C VAL A 45 -11.93 -16.05 -11.05
N VAL A 46 -13.07 -16.33 -10.41
CA VAL A 46 -13.71 -15.39 -9.48
C VAL A 46 -12.80 -15.10 -8.28
N VAL A 47 -12.20 -16.12 -7.66
CA VAL A 47 -11.26 -15.94 -6.55
C VAL A 47 -10.03 -15.14 -6.99
N LEU A 48 -9.47 -15.43 -8.16
CA LEU A 48 -8.35 -14.68 -8.71
C LEU A 48 -8.70 -13.20 -8.93
N VAL A 49 -9.86 -12.91 -9.53
CA VAL A 49 -10.33 -11.54 -9.74
C VAL A 49 -10.57 -10.83 -8.40
N LEU A 50 -11.17 -11.49 -7.42
CA LEU A 50 -11.35 -10.92 -6.07
C LEU A 50 -9.99 -10.63 -5.42
N TYR A 51 -9.03 -11.54 -5.55
CA TYR A 51 -7.68 -11.33 -5.04
C TYR A 51 -7.03 -10.10 -5.69
N LEU A 52 -7.00 -10.05 -7.03
CA LEU A 52 -6.38 -8.94 -7.76
C LEU A 52 -7.10 -7.60 -7.52
N THR A 53 -8.41 -7.60 -7.27
CA THR A 53 -9.17 -6.36 -7.06
C THR A 53 -9.12 -5.84 -5.62
N LEU A 54 -8.94 -6.71 -4.63
CA LEU A 54 -8.87 -6.35 -3.22
C LEU A 54 -7.44 -6.07 -2.74
N PHE A 55 -6.45 -6.81 -3.25
CA PHE A 55 -5.06 -6.73 -2.80
C PHE A 55 -4.17 -5.83 -3.66
N LYS A 56 -4.66 -5.30 -4.79
CA LYS A 56 -3.87 -4.34 -5.58
C LYS A 56 -3.74 -3.01 -4.81
N PRO A 57 -2.54 -2.64 -4.32
CA PRO A 57 -2.32 -1.38 -3.63
C PRO A 57 -2.53 -0.21 -4.60
N ARG A 58 -3.09 0.88 -4.08
CA ARG A 58 -3.20 2.17 -4.75
C ARG A 58 -2.55 3.22 -3.86
N ASP A 59 -1.86 4.14 -4.50
CA ASP A 59 -1.20 5.22 -3.80
C ASP A 59 -2.24 6.17 -3.18
N PRO A 60 -2.01 6.62 -1.94
CA PRO A 60 -2.87 7.62 -1.32
C PRO A 60 -2.67 8.98 -1.98
N THR A 61 -3.67 9.84 -1.91
CA THR A 61 -3.51 11.27 -2.25
C THR A 61 -3.34 12.06 -0.96
N MET A 62 -2.28 12.85 -0.87
CA MET A 62 -1.96 13.66 0.30
C MET A 62 -2.17 15.15 -0.02
N LYS A 63 -2.72 15.90 0.94
CA LYS A 63 -2.88 17.35 0.86
C LYS A 63 -2.49 17.99 2.19
N LEU A 64 -1.60 18.97 2.15
CA LEU A 64 -1.28 19.77 3.33
C LEU A 64 -2.48 20.67 3.67
N VAL A 65 -3.01 20.52 4.88
CA VAL A 65 -4.15 21.30 5.38
C VAL A 65 -3.63 22.51 6.15
N SER A 66 -2.68 22.30 7.06
CA SER A 66 -2.09 23.37 7.84
C SER A 66 -0.64 23.09 8.18
N ALA A 67 0.10 24.17 8.43
CA ALA A 67 1.48 24.14 8.91
C ALA A 67 1.60 25.22 9.98
N ARG A 68 2.08 24.85 11.17
CA ARG A 68 2.22 25.74 12.31
C ARG A 68 3.61 25.60 12.90
N VAL A 69 4.21 26.71 13.30
CA VAL A 69 5.46 26.68 14.08
C VAL A 69 5.07 26.59 15.55
N GLU A 70 5.39 25.47 16.22
CA GLU A 70 5.10 25.29 17.65
C GLU A 70 6.13 26.02 18.52
N GLY A 71 7.40 26.05 18.11
CA GLY A 71 8.43 26.66 18.93
C GLY A 71 9.80 26.73 18.28
N VAL A 72 10.58 27.68 18.77
CA VAL A 72 12.01 27.86 18.45
C VAL A 72 12.75 27.80 19.78
N SER A 73 13.61 26.79 19.97
CA SER A 73 14.35 26.59 21.22
C SER A 73 15.85 26.77 20.99
N PRO A 74 16.40 27.97 21.30
CA PRO A 74 17.83 28.19 21.27
C PRO A 74 18.48 27.63 22.54
N ARG A 75 19.52 26.79 22.42
CA ARG A 75 20.36 26.35 23.55
C ARG A 75 21.75 26.94 23.41
N VAL A 76 22.30 27.43 24.52
CA VAL A 76 23.67 27.95 24.60
C VAL A 76 24.46 27.12 25.60
N THR A 77 25.50 26.44 25.14
CA THR A 77 26.42 25.70 26.02
C THR A 77 27.73 26.50 26.20
N LEU A 78 28.35 26.46 27.39
CA LEU A 78 29.62 27.11 27.75
C LEU A 78 30.60 26.04 28.30
N PRO A 79 31.95 26.19 28.18
CA PRO A 79 32.73 27.40 27.83
C PRO A 79 32.92 27.66 26.33
N VAL A 80 32.56 26.70 25.47
CA VAL A 80 32.52 26.89 24.01
C VAL A 80 31.12 27.30 23.63
N VAL A 81 30.90 28.58 23.27
CA VAL A 81 29.59 29.09 22.84
C VAL A 81 29.09 28.27 21.65
N ARG A 82 28.20 27.32 21.91
CA ARG A 82 27.46 26.57 20.89
C ARG A 82 26.01 27.01 20.95
N ILE A 83 25.50 27.55 19.85
CA ILE A 83 24.10 27.95 19.70
C ILE A 83 23.42 26.85 18.90
N GLU A 84 22.57 26.07 19.55
CA GLU A 84 21.71 25.07 18.90
C GLU A 84 20.34 25.73 18.70
N LEU A 85 19.78 25.66 17.51
CA LEU A 85 18.48 26.24 17.20
C LEU A 85 17.56 25.15 16.66
N ASN A 86 16.60 24.73 17.49
CA ASN A 86 15.64 23.70 17.10
C ASN A 86 14.32 24.37 16.78
N VAL A 87 13.80 24.12 15.58
CA VAL A 87 12.50 24.61 15.11
C VAL A 87 11.55 23.43 15.06
N THR A 88 10.43 23.55 15.78
CA THR A 88 9.37 22.53 15.76
C THR A 88 8.21 23.01 14.90
N LEU A 89 7.80 22.19 13.94
CA LEU A 89 6.73 22.44 12.98
C LEU A 89 5.67 21.35 13.13
N GLU A 90 4.44 21.75 13.38
CA GLU A 90 3.29 20.86 13.37
C GLU A 90 2.58 20.99 12.02
N LEU A 91 2.48 19.87 11.31
CA LEU A 91 1.79 19.77 10.03
C LEU A 91 0.54 18.91 10.19
N GLU A 92 -0.54 19.35 9.56
CA GLU A 92 -1.75 18.55 9.40
C GLU A 92 -1.90 18.19 7.93
N VAL A 93 -1.88 16.90 7.62
CA VAL A 93 -1.98 16.36 6.26
C VAL A 93 -3.27 15.56 6.13
N LEU A 94 -4.10 15.94 5.16
CA LEU A 94 -5.25 15.16 4.75
C LEU A 94 -4.79 14.05 3.81
N VAL A 95 -5.01 12.81 4.19
CA VAL A 95 -4.65 11.63 3.40
C VAL A 95 -5.92 10.93 2.95
N HIS A 96 -6.12 10.88 1.63
CA HIS A 96 -7.18 10.11 0.99
C HIS A 96 -6.69 8.70 0.66
N ASN A 97 -7.32 7.69 1.26
CA ASN A 97 -7.02 6.29 1.01
C ASN A 97 -7.86 5.72 -0.13
N ALA A 98 -7.26 5.56 -1.31
CA ALA A 98 -7.92 4.95 -2.47
C ALA A 98 -8.13 3.42 -2.35
N ASN A 99 -7.57 2.78 -1.30
CA ASN A 99 -7.67 1.35 -1.07
C ASN A 99 -9.01 0.97 -0.42
N ARG A 100 -9.41 -0.29 -0.63
CA ARG A 100 -10.61 -0.89 -0.02
C ARG A 100 -10.36 -1.43 1.39
N ALA A 101 -9.13 -1.31 1.88
CA ALA A 101 -8.73 -1.74 3.20
C ALA A 101 -8.53 -0.52 4.11
N ALA A 102 -8.92 -0.66 5.38
CA ALA A 102 -8.60 0.34 6.40
C ALA A 102 -7.13 0.20 6.80
N PHE A 103 -6.48 1.30 7.16
CA PHE A 103 -5.15 1.31 7.73
C PHE A 103 -5.19 1.93 9.12
N ASP A 104 -5.01 1.10 10.14
CA ASP A 104 -4.85 1.51 11.53
C ASP A 104 -3.35 1.58 11.80
N TYR A 105 -2.80 2.75 12.08
CA TYR A 105 -1.36 2.97 12.16
C TYR A 105 -0.93 3.44 13.55
N ALA A 106 0.23 2.96 13.97
CA ALA A 106 0.87 3.38 15.20
C ALA A 106 1.71 4.63 14.94
N GLU A 107 2.44 5.08 15.97
CA GLU A 107 3.41 6.16 15.82
C GLU A 107 4.43 5.82 14.73
N GLY A 108 4.57 6.74 13.77
CA GLY A 108 5.52 6.63 12.66
C GLY A 108 6.67 7.61 12.82
N HIS A 109 7.74 7.38 12.07
CA HIS A 109 8.93 8.22 12.11
C HIS A 109 9.31 8.67 10.69
N THR A 110 9.61 9.95 10.54
CA THR A 110 10.16 10.55 9.32
C THR A 110 11.56 11.09 9.59
N VAL A 111 12.49 10.91 8.67
CA VAL A 111 13.77 11.61 8.65
C VAL A 111 13.79 12.62 7.50
N LEU A 112 14.41 13.78 7.74
CA LEU A 112 14.56 14.84 6.76
C LEU A 112 16.04 15.08 6.48
N LEU A 113 16.43 15.03 5.22
CA LEU A 113 17.80 15.19 4.77
C LEU A 113 17.92 16.37 3.81
N TYR A 114 19.04 17.07 3.90
CA TYR A 114 19.47 18.08 2.96
C TYR A 114 20.82 17.67 2.38
N ARG A 115 20.88 17.45 1.05
CA ARG A 115 22.09 16.97 0.35
C ARG A 115 22.73 15.77 1.05
N GLY A 116 21.89 14.80 1.45
CA GLY A 116 22.30 13.58 2.14
C GLY A 116 22.73 13.74 3.60
N SER A 117 22.61 14.95 4.18
CA SER A 117 22.89 15.19 5.61
C SER A 117 21.59 15.26 6.38
N LEU A 118 21.47 14.54 7.50
CA LEU A 118 20.30 14.56 8.36
C LEU A 118 20.16 15.95 9.01
N ILE A 119 19.02 16.61 8.77
CA ILE A 119 18.74 17.96 9.30
C ILE A 119 17.54 18.00 10.26
N GLY A 120 16.80 16.90 10.35
CA GLY A 120 15.67 16.80 11.25
C GLY A 120 14.95 15.46 11.15
N ASP A 121 13.97 15.30 12.00
CA ASP A 121 13.10 14.15 12.13
C ASP A 121 11.66 14.60 12.35
N ALA A 122 10.71 13.69 12.23
CA ALA A 122 9.33 13.95 12.58
C ALA A 122 8.65 12.71 13.14
N ASP A 123 7.76 12.95 14.10
CA ASP A 123 6.88 11.92 14.64
C ASP A 123 5.50 12.04 13.98
N VAL A 124 4.96 10.93 13.49
CA VAL A 124 3.61 10.83 12.97
C VAL A 124 2.71 10.28 14.07
N GLU A 125 1.71 11.04 14.48
CA GLU A 125 0.80 10.60 15.56
C GLU A 125 -0.05 9.41 15.11
N PRO A 126 -0.31 8.43 15.99
CA PRO A 126 -1.09 7.24 15.64
C PRO A 126 -2.53 7.59 15.26
N GLY A 127 -3.10 6.82 14.35
CA GLY A 127 -4.44 7.09 13.86
C GLY A 127 -5.04 5.99 13.00
N ARG A 128 -6.11 6.35 12.28
CA ARG A 128 -6.82 5.43 11.40
C ARG A 128 -7.26 6.14 10.12
N ILE A 129 -6.99 5.51 8.98
CA ILE A 129 -7.52 5.94 7.69
C ILE A 129 -8.55 4.90 7.21
N PRO A 130 -9.83 5.28 7.06
CA PRO A 130 -10.88 4.37 6.62
C PRO A 130 -10.66 3.92 5.16
N PRO A 131 -11.30 2.82 4.72
CA PRO A 131 -11.26 2.40 3.33
C PRO A 131 -12.01 3.42 2.45
N ARG A 132 -11.43 3.84 1.33
CA ARG A 132 -12.02 4.83 0.40
C ARG A 132 -12.45 6.13 1.07
N GLY A 133 -11.73 6.55 2.10
CA GLY A 133 -12.03 7.77 2.83
C GLY A 133 -10.79 8.52 3.23
N ASP A 134 -11.01 9.61 3.94
CA ASP A 134 -9.97 10.54 4.33
C ASP A 134 -9.60 10.37 5.81
N GLY A 135 -8.33 10.62 6.12
CA GLY A 135 -7.83 10.72 7.49
C GLY A 135 -6.94 11.94 7.64
N HIS A 136 -7.05 12.62 8.77
CA HIS A 136 -6.13 13.69 9.14
C HIS A 136 -4.94 13.06 9.86
N VAL A 137 -3.75 13.31 9.32
CA VAL A 137 -2.49 12.83 9.86
C VAL A 137 -1.75 14.02 10.44
N GLN A 138 -1.44 13.97 11.73
CA GLN A 138 -0.64 14.99 12.39
C GLN A 138 0.82 14.56 12.39
N VAL A 139 1.69 15.47 11.96
CA VAL A 139 3.13 15.22 11.85
C VAL A 139 3.88 16.34 12.53
N LYS A 140 4.73 16.00 13.49
CA LYS A 140 5.53 16.96 14.27
C LYS A 140 6.99 16.89 13.84
N PHE A 141 7.38 17.80 12.97
CA PHE A 141 8.76 17.94 12.49
C PHE A 141 9.61 18.71 13.49
N ARG A 142 10.81 18.22 13.73
CA ARG A 142 11.87 18.88 14.49
C ARG A 142 13.05 19.09 13.55
N VAL A 143 13.33 20.35 13.23
CA VAL A 143 14.48 20.72 12.40
C VAL A 143 15.57 21.26 13.31
N GLU A 144 16.74 20.65 13.20
CA GLU A 144 17.94 20.97 13.96
C GLU A 144 18.87 21.85 13.10
N ALA A 145 18.82 23.16 13.30
CA ALA A 145 19.55 24.10 12.44
C ALA A 145 21.07 24.07 12.66
N ASP A 146 21.54 23.55 13.78
CA ASP A 146 22.95 23.28 14.05
C ASP A 146 23.52 22.21 13.08
N ARG A 147 22.70 21.22 12.68
CA ARG A 147 23.11 20.23 11.67
C ARG A 147 23.28 20.84 10.29
N LEU A 148 22.55 21.90 9.99
CA LEU A 148 22.67 22.68 8.75
C LEU A 148 23.96 23.51 8.68
N VAL A 149 24.65 23.77 9.80
CA VAL A 149 25.89 24.58 9.83
C VAL A 149 26.95 24.01 8.91
N THR A 150 27.08 22.67 8.86
CA THR A 150 28.04 21.98 7.99
C THR A 150 27.77 22.17 6.50
N LYS A 151 26.53 22.54 6.14
CA LYS A 151 26.05 22.74 4.76
C LYS A 151 25.56 24.17 4.52
N PHE A 152 25.88 25.11 5.41
CA PHE A 152 25.36 26.47 5.37
C PHE A 152 25.67 27.21 4.06
N LEU A 153 26.89 27.06 3.54
CA LEU A 153 27.28 27.64 2.24
C LEU A 153 26.49 27.04 1.08
N SER A 154 26.21 25.74 1.12
CA SER A 154 25.37 25.08 0.10
C SER A 154 23.93 25.56 0.18
N LEU A 155 23.40 25.74 1.40
CA LEU A 155 22.05 26.24 1.61
C LEU A 155 21.89 27.67 1.05
N ILE A 156 22.87 28.55 1.30
CA ILE A 156 22.87 29.90 0.72
C ILE A 156 22.92 29.84 -0.80
N ALA A 157 23.76 28.97 -1.37
CA ALA A 157 23.86 28.84 -2.82
C ALA A 157 22.54 28.36 -3.45
N ASP A 158 21.87 27.38 -2.83
CA ASP A 158 20.59 26.84 -3.29
C ASP A 158 19.47 27.89 -3.14
N VAL A 159 19.44 28.62 -2.03
CA VAL A 159 18.55 29.78 -1.83
C VAL A 159 18.77 30.86 -2.89
N ALA A 160 20.03 31.19 -3.20
CA ALA A 160 20.36 32.16 -4.25
C ALA A 160 20.01 31.65 -5.66
N ALA A 161 20.07 30.34 -5.87
CA ALA A 161 19.59 29.68 -7.09
C ALA A 161 18.05 29.64 -7.18
N GLY A 162 17.34 29.96 -6.09
CA GLY A 162 15.88 30.08 -6.04
C GLY A 162 15.15 28.76 -5.79
N GLU A 163 15.84 27.71 -5.35
CA GLU A 163 15.25 26.42 -5.02
C GLU A 163 16.10 25.65 -4.03
N VAL A 164 15.47 25.10 -2.98
CA VAL A 164 16.12 24.22 -2.02
C VAL A 164 15.41 22.86 -2.06
N ALA A 165 16.18 21.81 -2.29
CA ALA A 165 15.69 20.44 -2.36
C ALA A 165 16.00 19.66 -1.08
N PHE A 166 15.05 18.86 -0.64
CA PHE A 166 15.15 18.01 0.54
C PHE A 166 14.69 16.59 0.21
N ASP A 167 15.31 15.62 0.88
CA ASP A 167 14.88 14.23 0.85
C ASP A 167 14.17 13.90 2.16
N SER A 168 13.10 13.11 2.10
CA SER A 168 12.45 12.58 3.29
C SER A 168 12.18 11.09 3.16
N SER A 169 12.43 10.37 4.25
CA SER A 169 12.14 8.93 4.38
C SER A 169 11.22 8.74 5.57
N THR A 170 10.07 8.12 5.37
CA THR A 170 9.07 7.90 6.42
C THR A 170 8.73 6.43 6.53
N GLN A 171 8.61 5.95 7.77
CA GLN A 171 8.15 4.60 8.10
C GLN A 171 7.03 4.67 9.11
N ILE A 172 5.88 4.10 8.75
CA ILE A 172 4.68 4.09 9.59
C ILE A 172 4.22 2.64 9.78
N PRO A 173 4.52 2.03 10.94
CA PRO A 173 4.03 0.69 11.26
C PRO A 173 2.53 0.73 11.54
N GLY A 174 1.83 -0.34 11.16
CA GLY A 174 0.39 -0.39 11.33
C GLY A 174 -0.22 -1.76 11.02
N ARG A 175 -1.51 -1.70 10.72
CA ARG A 175 -2.36 -2.85 10.45
C ARG A 175 -3.35 -2.52 9.35
N VAL A 176 -3.34 -3.34 8.32
CA VAL A 176 -4.30 -3.28 7.23
C VAL A 176 -5.45 -4.23 7.52
N THR A 177 -6.68 -3.73 7.41
CA THR A 177 -7.90 -4.53 7.59
C THR A 177 -8.66 -4.66 6.26
N PHE A 178 -8.63 -5.85 5.66
CA PHE A 178 -9.39 -6.19 4.45
C PHE A 178 -10.77 -6.75 4.82
N LEU A 179 -11.80 -6.39 4.05
CA LEU A 179 -13.18 -6.87 4.21
C LEU A 179 -13.79 -6.70 5.62
N GLY A 180 -13.18 -5.89 6.48
CA GLY A 180 -13.61 -5.64 7.86
C GLY A 180 -13.14 -6.67 8.90
N PHE A 181 -12.64 -7.84 8.51
CA PHE A 181 -12.26 -8.91 9.45
C PHE A 181 -10.86 -9.51 9.22
N ILE A 182 -10.27 -9.38 8.02
CA ILE A 182 -8.94 -9.94 7.74
C ILE A 182 -7.89 -8.88 8.08
N LYS A 183 -7.15 -9.10 9.17
CA LYS A 183 -6.12 -8.18 9.68
C LYS A 183 -4.74 -8.69 9.33
N ARG A 184 -3.89 -7.81 8.78
CA ARG A 184 -2.46 -8.07 8.53
C ARG A 184 -1.62 -6.93 9.08
N HIS A 185 -0.45 -7.26 9.62
CA HIS A 185 0.53 -6.22 9.92
C HIS A 185 0.95 -5.58 8.60
N ALA A 186 1.29 -4.30 8.65
CA ALA A 186 1.90 -3.65 7.52
C ALA A 186 2.80 -2.51 7.97
N VAL A 187 3.80 -2.19 7.16
CA VAL A 187 4.63 -0.99 7.32
C VAL A 187 4.52 -0.17 6.05
N ALA A 188 4.03 1.06 6.17
CA ALA A 188 3.99 2.01 5.07
C ALA A 188 5.32 2.77 5.03
N GLU A 189 6.03 2.65 3.92
CA GLU A 189 7.31 3.33 3.68
C GLU A 189 7.13 4.36 2.57
N THR A 190 7.67 5.55 2.75
CA THR A 190 7.69 6.58 1.69
C THR A 190 9.04 7.25 1.61
N GLU A 191 9.55 7.35 0.38
CA GLU A 191 10.76 8.11 0.05
C GLU A 191 10.35 9.26 -0.86
N CYS A 192 10.60 10.50 -0.47
CA CYS A 192 10.22 11.68 -1.24
C CYS A 192 11.42 12.60 -1.49
N HIS A 193 11.53 13.10 -2.71
CA HIS A 193 12.39 14.21 -3.09
C HIS A 193 11.51 15.45 -3.34
N VAL A 194 11.72 16.52 -2.59
CA VAL A 194 10.87 17.73 -2.63
C VAL A 194 11.73 18.96 -2.86
N GLY A 195 11.47 19.67 -3.97
CA GLY A 195 12.06 20.96 -4.28
C GLY A 195 11.12 22.11 -3.88
N ILE A 196 11.59 23.00 -3.01
CA ILE A 196 10.87 24.18 -2.55
C ILE A 196 11.48 25.42 -3.20
N GLY A 197 10.66 26.17 -3.94
CA GLY A 197 11.01 27.45 -4.53
C GLY A 197 11.23 28.54 -3.49
N VAL A 198 12.21 29.40 -3.74
CA VAL A 198 12.51 30.58 -2.92
C VAL A 198 12.47 31.82 -3.83
N PRO A 199 11.83 32.94 -3.42
CA PRO A 199 11.30 33.25 -2.09
C PRO A 199 9.82 32.91 -1.86
N ASP A 200 9.12 32.37 -2.87
CA ASP A 200 7.68 32.11 -2.81
C ASP A 200 7.28 30.94 -1.91
N LEU A 201 8.25 30.11 -1.47
CA LEU A 201 8.09 28.97 -0.56
C LEU A 201 7.03 27.97 -1.05
N ARG A 202 6.99 27.76 -2.37
CA ARG A 202 6.07 26.82 -3.01
C ARG A 202 6.79 25.55 -3.39
N VAL A 203 6.10 24.42 -3.31
CA VAL A 203 6.58 23.15 -3.86
C VAL A 203 6.68 23.30 -5.39
N LYS A 204 7.90 23.24 -5.93
CA LYS A 204 8.18 23.27 -7.37
C LYS A 204 8.21 21.86 -7.97
N SER A 205 8.78 20.93 -7.22
CA SER A 205 8.92 19.53 -7.62
C SER A 205 8.64 18.64 -6.41
N GLN A 206 7.99 17.50 -6.66
CA GLN A 206 7.73 16.49 -5.65
C GLN A 206 7.69 15.13 -6.34
N GLU A 207 8.65 14.27 -6.00
CA GLU A 207 8.72 12.90 -6.46
C GLU A 207 8.71 11.98 -5.24
N CYS A 208 7.66 11.17 -5.10
CA CYS A 208 7.49 10.28 -3.97
C CYS A 208 7.29 8.84 -4.43
N SER A 209 8.03 7.93 -3.81
CA SER A 209 7.86 6.48 -3.94
C SER A 209 7.18 5.94 -2.70
N TYR A 210 6.11 5.16 -2.90
CA TYR A 210 5.32 4.56 -1.83
C TYR A 210 5.48 3.05 -1.86
N LYS A 211 5.74 2.45 -0.71
CA LYS A 211 5.84 1.00 -0.54
C LYS A 211 5.07 0.58 0.70
N THR A 212 4.52 -0.63 0.66
CA THR A 212 3.84 -1.23 1.81
C THR A 212 4.33 -2.65 1.98
N GLU A 213 5.00 -2.91 3.09
CA GLU A 213 5.38 -4.27 3.49
C GLU A 213 4.24 -4.88 4.30
N LEU A 214 3.87 -6.14 4.04
CA LEU A 214 2.72 -6.87 4.61
C LEU A 214 3.16 -8.10 5.42
#